data_AF-A0A022W0B9-F1
#
_entry.id   AF-A0A022W0B9-F1
#
_cell.length_a   1.000
_cell.length_b   1.000
_cell.length_c   1.000
_cell.angle_alpha   90.00
_cell.angle_beta   90.00
_cell.angle_gamma   90.00
#
_symmetry.space_group_name_H-M   'P 1'
#
loop_
_entity.id
_entity.type
_entity.pdbx_description
1 polymer ?
#
loop_
_entity_poly.entity_id
_entity_poly.type
_entity_poly.pdbx_seq_one_letter_code
_entity_poly.pdbx_strand_id
1 'polypeptide(L)' 'MPQYRQGQNVLYKPVGGPESHTSESVGCIMSVLTQPGTQAGRNVDASQSHPRYEVGYYPTKAEVVS' A
#
# COMPACT_ATOMS: atom_id res chain seq x y z
N MET A 1 3.21 -0.37 16.41
CA MET A 1 2.79 0.88 15.72
C MET A 1 3.04 0.70 14.23
N PRO A 2 2.13 1.13 13.34
CA PRO A 2 2.32 0.99 11.90
C PRO A 2 3.54 1.78 11.42
N GLN A 3 4.33 1.16 10.56
CA GLN A 3 5.57 1.69 10.01
C GLN A 3 5.32 2.80 8.99
N TYR A 4 4.21 2.71 8.26
CA TYR A 4 3.82 3.70 7.25
C TYR A 4 2.48 4.33 7.58
N ARG A 5 2.24 5.52 7.04
CA ARG A 5 1.00 6.28 7.23
C ARG A 5 0.31 6.52 5.89
N GLN A 6 -1.00 6.71 5.91
CA GLN A 6 -1.75 7.10 4.72
C GLN A 6 -1.18 8.36 4.08
N GLY A 7 -1.09 8.38 2.74
CA GLY A 7 -0.49 9.45 1.97
C GLY A 7 1.05 9.42 1.90
N GLN A 8 1.70 8.49 2.59
CA GLN A 8 3.14 8.33 2.50
C GLN A 8 3.52 7.58 1.23
N ASN A 9 4.52 8.11 0.51
CA ASN A 9 5.12 7.39 -0.61
C ASN A 9 6.07 6.32 -0.09
N VAL A 10 5.97 5.11 -0.64
CA VAL A 10 6.75 3.93 -0.26
C VAL A 10 7.33 3.26 -1.49
N LEU A 11 8.54 2.72 -1.34
CA LEU A 11 9.12 1.77 -2.28
C LEU A 11 8.60 0.37 -1.92
N TYR A 12 8.10 -0.35 -2.90
CA TYR A 12 7.62 -1.72 -2.71
C TYR A 12 8.03 -2.60 -3.90
N LYS A 13 8.07 -3.92 -3.67
CA LYS A 13 8.29 -4.91 -4.72
C LYS A 13 6.95 -5.56 -5.07
N PRO A 14 6.37 -5.29 -6.25
CA PRO A 14 5.06 -5.83 -6.63
C PRO A 14 5.08 -7.33 -6.94
N VAL A 15 6.25 -7.86 -7.31
CA VAL A 15 6.41 -9.25 -7.77
C VAL A 15 7.58 -9.88 -7.06
N GLY A 16 7.44 -11.11 -6.59
CA GLY A 16 8.51 -11.86 -5.93
C GLY A 16 8.76 -11.42 -4.48
N GLY A 17 9.16 -12.39 -3.65
CA GLY A 17 9.44 -12.18 -2.23
C GLY A 17 10.64 -11.25 -1.98
N PRO A 18 11.06 -11.08 -0.71
CA PRO A 18 12.13 -10.16 -0.32
C PRO A 18 13.45 -10.37 -1.11
N GLU A 19 13.74 -11.63 -1.44
CA GLU A 19 14.94 -12.06 -2.19
C GLU A 19 14.80 -11.98 -3.72
N SER A 20 13.67 -11.46 -4.23
CA SER A 20 13.46 -11.34 -5.67
C SER A 20 14.25 -10.17 -6.26
N HIS A 21 14.86 -10.41 -7.42
CA HIS A 21 15.52 -9.42 -8.28
C HIS A 21 14.54 -8.68 -9.21
N THR A 22 13.27 -8.60 -8.83
CA THR A 22 12.25 -7.85 -9.56
C THR A 22 12.38 -6.35 -9.30
N SER A 23 11.95 -5.55 -10.27
CA SER A 23 12.00 -4.10 -10.18
C SER A 23 11.19 -3.58 -9.00
N GLU A 24 11.78 -2.65 -8.26
CA GLU A 24 11.10 -1.86 -7.24
C GLU A 24 10.15 -0.86 -7.91
N SER A 25 9.04 -0.55 -7.26
CA SER A 25 8.09 0.46 -7.70
C SER A 25 7.77 1.43 -6.56
N VAL A 26 7.46 2.67 -6.93
CA VAL A 26 7.00 3.69 -5.99
C VAL A 26 5.48 3.68 -5.98
N GLY A 27 4.89 3.56 -4.79
CA GLY A 27 3.45 3.68 -4.58
C GLY A 27 3.16 4.59 -3.40
N CYS A 28 1.88 4.85 -3.17
CA CYS A 28 1.43 5.62 -2.02
C CYS A 28 0.49 4.79 -1.15
N ILE A 29 0.63 4.93 0.16
CA ILE A 29 -0.24 4.25 1.13
C ILE A 29 -1.64 4.87 1.04
N MET A 30 -2.61 4.10 0.58
CA MET A 30 -4.01 4.51 0.45
C MET A 30 -4.78 4.29 1.74
N SER A 31 -4.46 3.23 2.49
CA SER A 31 -5.10 2.89 3.75
C SER A 31 -4.19 2.02 4.64
N VAL A 32 -4.42 2.07 5.95
CA VAL A 32 -3.69 1.28 6.96
C VAL A 32 -4.68 0.58 7.86
N LEU A 33 -4.67 -0.75 7.89
CA LEU A 33 -5.44 -1.55 8.83
C LEU A 33 -4.53 -2.06 9.96
N THR A 34 -4.95 -1.82 11.20
CA THR A 34 -4.29 -2.33 12.43
C THR A 34 -5.22 -3.23 13.25
N GLN A 35 -6.39 -3.56 12.70
CA GLN A 35 -7.40 -4.47 13.22
C GLN A 35 -8.07 -5.19 12.03
N PRO A 36 -8.68 -6.37 12.23
CA PRO A 36 -9.36 -7.09 11.15
C PRO A 36 -10.41 -6.20 10.47
N GLY A 37 -10.45 -6.24 9.14
CA GLY A 37 -11.29 -5.34 8.36
C GLY A 37 -11.46 -5.78 6.92
N THR A 38 -11.92 -4.87 6.08
CA THR A 38 -12.09 -5.10 4.64
C THR A 38 -11.24 -4.12 3.85
N GLN A 39 -10.50 -4.62 2.86
CA GLN A 39 -9.67 -3.81 1.96
C GLN A 39 -9.80 -4.35 0.54
N ALA A 40 -10.01 -3.47 -0.45
CA ALA A 40 -10.28 -3.86 -1.84
C ALA A 40 -11.36 -4.95 -1.99
N GLY A 41 -12.41 -4.89 -1.17
CA GLY A 41 -13.51 -5.86 -1.17
C GLY A 41 -13.18 -7.24 -0.60
N ARG A 42 -12.04 -7.40 0.08
CA ARG A 42 -11.61 -8.67 0.71
C ARG A 42 -11.46 -8.49 2.21
N ASN A 43 -11.82 -9.52 2.98
CA ASN A 43 -11.51 -9.57 4.40
C ASN A 43 -10.01 -9.73 4.58
N VAL A 44 -9.44 -8.88 5.41
CA VAL A 44 -8.01 -8.84 5.71
C VAL A 44 -7.84 -8.98 7.22
N ASP A 45 -7.07 -9.98 7.62
CA ASP A 45 -6.61 -10.11 8.99
C ASP A 45 -5.41 -9.19 9.22
N ALA A 46 -5.58 -8.26 10.15
CA ALA A 46 -4.61 -7.22 10.48
C ALA A 46 -4.59 -6.98 11.99
N SER A 47 -3.44 -6.56 12.50
CA SER A 47 -3.26 -6.27 13.92
C SER A 47 -2.26 -5.14 14.12
N GLN A 48 -2.13 -4.66 15.37
CA GLN A 48 -1.13 -3.66 15.75
C GLN A 48 0.31 -4.12 15.50
N SER A 49 0.59 -5.42 15.63
CA SER A 49 1.90 -6.04 15.36
C SER A 49 2.09 -6.40 13.89
N HIS A 50 1.00 -6.69 13.18
CA HIS A 50 1.01 -7.01 11.74
C HIS A 50 0.01 -6.11 10.99
N PRO A 51 0.33 -4.82 10.82
CA PRO A 51 -0.50 -3.92 10.06
C PRO A 51 -0.53 -4.32 8.58
N ARG A 52 -1.65 -4.03 7.92
CA ARG A 52 -1.83 -4.25 6.48
C ARG A 52 -1.97 -2.91 5.79
N TYR A 53 -1.31 -2.77 4.65
CA TYR A 53 -1.25 -1.53 3.88
C TYR A 53 -1.86 -1.75 2.52
N GLU A 54 -2.69 -0.82 2.10
CA GLU A 54 -3.09 -0.69 0.70
C GLU A 54 -2.12 0.25 0.02
N VAL A 55 -1.46 -0.21 -1.04
CA VAL A 55 -0.58 0.61 -1.85
C VAL A 55 -1.28 0.84 -3.19
N GLY A 56 -1.42 2.11 -3.56
CA GLY A 56 -2.01 2.52 -4.83
C GLY A 56 -1.20 3.64 -5.48
N TYR A 57 -1.61 4.04 -6.67
CA TYR A 57 -1.08 5.22 -7.35
C TYR A 57 -2.09 6.35 -7.20
N TYR A 58 -1.67 7.49 -6.63
CA TYR A 58 -2.45 8.71 -6.82
C TYR A 58 -2.17 9.18 -8.25
N PRO A 59 -3.17 9.36 -9.12
CA PRO A 59 -2.96 10.22 -10.26
C PRO A 59 -2.57 11.58 -9.69
N THR A 60 -1.33 12.00 -9.89
CA THR A 60 -1.02 13.43 -9.77
C THR A 60 -2.08 14.15 -10.58
N LYS A 61 -2.73 15.17 -10.02
CA LYS A 61 -3.67 16.02 -10.78
C LYS A 61 -2.95 16.62 -12.00
N ALA A 62 -2.95 15.90 -13.10
CA ALA A 62 -2.48 16.23 -14.45
C ALA A 62 -2.82 14.98 -15.28
N GLU A 63 -3.78 14.96 -16.19
CA GLU A 63 -4.52 16.00 -16.88
C GLU A 63 -5.97 15.53 -17.03
N VAL A 64 -6.93 16.30 -16.52
CA VAL A 64 -8.22 16.36 -17.21
C VAL A 64 -7.93 17.22 -18.44
N VAL A 65 -7.54 16.56 -19.53
CA VAL A 65 -7.53 17.22 -20.84
C VAL A 65 -9.00 17.48 -21.16
N SER A 66 -9.35 18.76 -21.21
CA SER A 66 -10.70 19.26 -21.46
C SER A 66 -11.19 18.95 -22.87
#